data_AF-A0A7C6BIX2-F1
#
_entry.id   AF-A0A7C6BIX2-F1
#
_cell.length_a   1.000
_cell.length_b   1.000
_cell.length_c   1.000
_cell.angle_alpha   90.00
_cell.angle_beta   90.00
_cell.angle_gamma   90.00
#
_symmetry.space_group_name_H-M   'P 1'
#
loop_
_entity.id
_entity.type
_entity.pdbx_description
1 polymer ?
#
loop_
_entity_poly.entity_id
_entity_poly.type
_entity_poly.pdbx_seq_one_letter_code
_entity_poly.pdbx_strand_id
1 'polypeptide(L)'
;MKRPDDYKARAAHLADLSDEQLHARFWELAKTLTDPLLRMGWEYTTPSIERSVLLRMGFSSLECKAIVDGCLEHGLLGHGAGHVVYKASKTWDLGIREAGLKLISLENWDEVKTWFKGGLQHV
;
A
#
# COMPACT_ATOMS: atom_id res chain seq x y z
N MET A 1 35.72 -17.96 -13.19
CA MET A 1 36.56 -17.75 -11.99
C MET A 1 35.85 -18.42 -10.81
N LYS A 2 36.49 -19.38 -10.13
CA LYS A 2 35.89 -20.14 -9.02
C LYS A 2 35.99 -19.29 -7.75
N ARG A 3 34.87 -19.10 -7.04
CA ARG A 3 34.88 -18.40 -5.74
C ARG A 3 35.80 -19.17 -4.77
N PRO A 4 36.77 -18.52 -4.12
CA PRO A 4 37.57 -19.17 -3.08
C PRO A 4 36.68 -19.53 -1.89
N ASP A 5 36.86 -20.73 -1.34
CA ASP A 5 36.15 -21.20 -0.15
C ASP A 5 36.77 -20.55 1.09
N ASP A 6 36.04 -19.58 1.66
CA ASP A 6 36.42 -18.80 2.83
C ASP A 6 35.49 -19.06 4.03
N TYR A 7 34.72 -20.16 4.01
CA TYR A 7 33.69 -20.44 5.02
C TYR A 7 34.22 -20.39 6.45
N LYS A 8 35.35 -21.06 6.74
CA LYS A 8 35.92 -21.13 8.09
C LYS A 8 36.26 -19.74 8.66
N ALA A 9 36.77 -18.84 7.81
CA ALA A 9 37.08 -17.48 8.22
C ALA A 9 35.79 -16.69 8.50
N ARG A 10 34.75 -16.86 7.68
CA ARG A 10 33.46 -16.16 7.84
C ARG A 10 32.63 -16.67 9.02
N ALA A 11 32.69 -17.97 9.31
CA ALA A 11 31.93 -18.60 10.40
C ALA A 11 32.61 -18.48 11.77
N ALA A 12 33.85 -18.00 11.85
CA ALA A 12 34.62 -17.92 13.10
C ALA A 12 33.87 -17.19 14.24
N HIS A 13 33.11 -16.14 13.92
CA HIS A 13 32.31 -15.37 14.88
C HIS A 13 31.08 -16.11 15.45
N LEU A 14 30.81 -17.34 14.98
CA LEU A 14 29.68 -18.18 15.39
C LEU A 14 30.12 -19.42 16.17
N ALA A 15 31.43 -19.68 16.27
CA ALA A 15 31.96 -20.93 16.79
C ALA A 15 31.56 -21.22 18.24
N ASP A 16 31.33 -20.17 19.04
CA ASP A 16 30.99 -20.27 20.46
C ASP A 16 29.47 -20.27 20.73
N LEU A 17 28.63 -20.16 19.69
CA LEU A 17 27.18 -20.19 19.85
C LEU A 17 26.67 -21.63 19.96
N SER A 18 25.76 -21.88 20.90
CA SER A 18 24.97 -23.12 20.89
C SER A 18 24.01 -23.14 19.70
N ASP A 19 23.51 -24.32 19.33
CA ASP A 19 22.51 -24.46 18.27
C ASP A 19 21.27 -23.59 18.52
N GLU A 20 20.83 -23.48 19.77
CA GLU A 20 19.70 -22.62 20.17
C GLU A 20 20.02 -21.15 19.97
N GLN A 21 21.21 -20.69 20.36
CA GLN A 21 21.65 -19.31 20.15
C GLN A 21 21.82 -18.98 18.67
N LEU A 22 22.34 -19.91 17.88
CA LEU A 22 22.50 -19.76 16.44
C LEU A 22 21.14 -19.66 15.74
N HIS A 23 20.18 -20.51 16.14
CA HIS A 23 18.81 -20.47 15.66
C HIS A 23 18.10 -19.16 16.04
N ALA A 24 18.24 -18.71 17.29
CA ALA A 24 17.66 -17.44 17.75
C ALA A 24 18.23 -16.26 16.96
N ARG A 25 19.56 -16.21 16.77
CA ARG A 25 20.23 -15.17 15.99
C ARG A 25 19.77 -15.16 14.53
N PHE A 26 19.58 -16.33 13.92
CA PHE A 26 19.04 -16.41 12.56
C PHE A 26 17.68 -15.73 12.45
N TRP A 27 16.75 -16.03 13.36
CA TRP A 27 15.41 -15.45 13.33
C TRP A 27 15.37 -13.97 13.73
N GLU A 28 16.25 -13.54 14.64
CA GLU A 28 16.41 -12.12 14.96
C GLU A 28 16.86 -11.32 13.73
N LEU A 29 17.84 -11.82 12.99
CA LEU A 29 18.31 -11.20 11.76
C LEU A 29 17.23 -11.22 10.67
N ALA A 30 16.51 -12.34 10.52
CA ALA A 30 15.39 -12.44 9.59
C ALA A 30 14.30 -11.41 9.92
N LYS A 31 13.93 -11.27 11.19
CA LYS A 31 12.97 -10.26 11.65
C LYS A 31 13.47 -8.85 11.35
N THR A 32 14.70 -8.53 11.73
CA THR A 32 15.32 -7.22 11.51
C THR A 32 15.33 -6.86 10.02
N LEU A 33 15.58 -7.84 9.15
CA LEU A 33 15.51 -7.68 7.70
C LEU A 33 14.08 -7.39 7.22
N THR A 34 13.08 -8.05 7.78
CA THR A 34 11.67 -7.95 7.33
C THR A 34 10.89 -6.79 7.95
N ASP A 35 11.28 -6.30 9.13
CA ASP A 35 10.57 -5.23 9.85
C ASP A 35 10.38 -3.94 9.00
N PRO A 36 11.40 -3.44 8.26
CA PRO A 36 11.21 -2.30 7.37
C PRO A 36 10.22 -2.55 6.23
N LEU A 37 10.17 -3.79 5.71
CA LEU A 37 9.25 -4.16 4.62
C LEU A 37 7.79 -4.16 5.11
N LEU A 38 7.56 -4.68 6.32
CA LEU A 38 6.25 -4.65 6.96
C LEU A 38 5.81 -3.21 7.23
N ARG A 39 6.72 -2.37 7.73
CA ARG A 39 6.45 -0.94 7.95
C ARG A 39 6.01 -0.23 6.67
N MET A 40 6.67 -0.50 5.55
CA MET A 40 6.24 0.04 4.25
C MET A 40 4.82 -0.40 3.88
N GLY A 41 4.44 -1.63 4.18
CA GLY A 41 3.07 -2.13 3.95
C GLY A 41 2.00 -1.46 4.83
N TRP A 42 2.38 -0.88 5.98
CA TRP A 42 1.49 -0.11 6.85
C TRP A 42 1.39 1.37 6.45
N GLU A 43 2.51 1.96 6.02
CA GLU A 43 2.60 3.39 5.73
C GLU A 43 2.12 3.75 4.31
N TYR A 44 2.26 2.84 3.35
CA TYR A 44 2.00 3.12 1.94
C TYR A 44 0.88 2.24 1.36
N THR A 45 0.25 2.76 0.31
CA THR A 45 -0.68 2.01 -0.53
C THR A 45 -0.15 1.88 -1.95
N THR A 46 -0.83 1.08 -2.77
CA THR A 46 -0.51 0.88 -4.19
C THR A 46 -1.80 0.81 -5.01
N PRO A 47 -1.76 1.04 -6.33
CA PRO A 47 -2.93 0.91 -7.18
C PRO A 47 -3.64 -0.45 -7.07
N SER A 48 -2.90 -1.55 -6.86
CA SER A 48 -3.51 -2.89 -6.68
C SER A 48 -4.25 -3.02 -5.34
N ILE A 49 -3.69 -2.46 -4.26
CA ILE A 49 -4.36 -2.41 -2.95
C ILE A 49 -5.65 -1.62 -3.05
N GLU A 50 -5.62 -0.44 -3.67
CA GLU A 50 -6.82 0.40 -3.82
C GLU A 50 -7.89 -0.25 -4.70
N ARG A 51 -7.50 -0.93 -5.79
CA ARG A 51 -8.45 -1.73 -6.58
C ARG A 51 -9.07 -2.86 -5.74
N SER A 52 -8.30 -3.51 -4.87
CA SER A 52 -8.82 -4.56 -3.98
C SER A 52 -9.86 -4.02 -2.98
N VAL A 53 -9.71 -2.77 -2.53
CA VAL A 53 -10.69 -2.10 -1.67
C VAL A 53 -11.98 -1.85 -2.45
N LEU A 54 -11.87 -1.30 -3.67
CA LEU A 54 -13.04 -1.03 -4.52
C LEU A 54 -13.78 -2.31 -4.95
N LEU A 55 -13.07 -3.42 -5.22
CA LEU A 55 -13.69 -4.72 -5.47
C LEU A 55 -14.58 -5.16 -4.29
N ARG A 56 -14.11 -4.97 -3.05
CA ARG A 56 -14.89 -5.24 -1.83
C ARG A 56 -16.04 -4.27 -1.63
N MET A 57 -16.01 -3.09 -2.26
CA MET A 57 -17.11 -2.13 -2.29
C MET A 57 -18.15 -2.41 -3.40
N GLY A 58 -17.95 -3.47 -4.20
CA GLY A 58 -18.92 -3.91 -5.20
C GLY A 58 -18.71 -3.35 -6.61
N PHE A 59 -17.52 -2.82 -6.92
CA PHE A 59 -17.15 -2.44 -8.29
C PHE A 59 -16.53 -3.61 -9.05
N SER A 60 -16.67 -3.63 -10.36
CA SER A 60 -15.95 -4.55 -11.24
C SER A 60 -14.48 -4.15 -11.40
N SER A 61 -13.63 -5.07 -11.85
CA SER A 61 -12.20 -4.80 -12.07
C SER A 61 -11.92 -3.62 -13.03
N LEU A 62 -12.77 -3.45 -14.05
CA LEU A 62 -12.66 -2.34 -15.02
C LEU A 62 -12.98 -1.00 -14.36
N GLU A 63 -14.05 -0.96 -13.56
CA GLU A 63 -14.45 0.24 -12.81
C GLU A 63 -13.42 0.59 -11.74
N CYS A 64 -12.90 -0.41 -11.04
CA CYS A 64 -11.82 -0.21 -10.06
C CYS A 64 -10.60 0.43 -10.70
N LYS A 65 -10.21 -0.01 -11.90
CA LYS A 65 -9.10 0.59 -12.65
C LYS A 65 -9.40 2.05 -12.96
N ALA A 66 -10.56 2.36 -13.52
CA ALA A 66 -10.93 3.72 -13.89
C ALA A 66 -10.94 4.69 -12.68
N ILE A 67 -11.50 4.26 -11.55
CA ILE A 67 -11.51 5.07 -10.31
C ILE A 67 -10.09 5.29 -9.79
N VAL A 68 -9.27 4.24 -9.74
CA VAL A 68 -7.88 4.33 -9.23
C VAL A 68 -7.01 5.19 -10.13
N ASP A 69 -7.15 5.09 -11.45
CA ASP A 69 -6.41 5.92 -12.40
C ASP A 69 -6.78 7.40 -12.22
N GLY A 70 -8.09 7.72 -12.10
CA GLY A 70 -8.53 9.08 -11.78
C GLY A 70 -7.98 9.59 -10.43
N CYS A 71 -7.96 8.73 -9.40
CA CYS A 71 -7.34 9.11 -8.12
C CYS A 71 -5.83 9.35 -8.24
N LEU A 72 -5.14 8.58 -9.09
CA LEU A 72 -3.69 8.72 -9.30
C LEU A 72 -3.36 10.01 -10.06
N GLU A 73 -4.06 10.27 -11.16
CA GLU A 73 -3.89 11.47 -12.01
C GLU A 73 -4.15 12.77 -11.23
N HIS A 74 -5.00 12.72 -10.20
CA HIS A 74 -5.36 13.88 -9.39
C HIS A 74 -4.70 13.92 -8.01
N GLY A 75 -3.72 13.04 -7.73
CA GLY A 75 -2.95 13.05 -6.49
C GLY A 75 -3.75 12.67 -5.24
N LEU A 76 -4.83 11.90 -5.40
CA LEU A 76 -5.75 11.50 -4.34
C LEU A 76 -5.50 10.09 -3.80
N LEU A 77 -4.60 9.31 -4.41
CA LEU A 77 -4.35 7.93 -4.01
C LEU A 77 -3.90 7.81 -2.54
N GLY A 78 -3.15 8.80 -2.02
CA GLY A 78 -2.73 8.86 -0.61
C GLY A 78 -3.88 9.01 0.39
N HIS A 79 -5.08 9.37 -0.07
CA HIS A 79 -6.29 9.40 0.77
C HIS A 79 -7.11 8.11 0.70
N GLY A 80 -6.75 7.18 -0.20
CA GLY A 80 -7.46 5.93 -0.48
C GLY A 80 -8.61 6.11 -1.48
N ALA A 81 -8.62 5.32 -2.56
CA ALA A 81 -9.66 5.40 -3.59
C ALA A 81 -11.04 5.00 -3.05
N GLY A 82 -11.10 4.05 -2.12
CA GLY A 82 -12.34 3.70 -1.43
C GLY A 82 -12.89 4.86 -0.58
N HIS A 83 -12.01 5.63 0.05
CA HIS A 83 -12.41 6.82 0.81
C HIS A 83 -12.87 7.95 -0.12
N VAL A 84 -12.25 8.12 -1.28
CA VAL A 84 -12.71 9.05 -2.31
C VAL A 84 -14.16 8.71 -2.73
N VAL A 85 -14.45 7.45 -3.02
CA VAL A 85 -15.83 7.00 -3.34
C VAL A 85 -16.79 7.26 -2.17
N TYR A 86 -16.38 6.92 -0.94
CA TYR A 86 -17.22 7.17 0.24
C TYR A 86 -17.53 8.65 0.43
N LYS A 87 -16.53 9.52 0.30
CA LYS A 87 -16.70 10.97 0.47
C LYS A 87 -17.56 11.56 -0.65
N ALA A 88 -17.38 11.10 -1.88
CA ALA A 88 -18.25 11.45 -3.00
C ALA A 88 -19.71 11.07 -2.75
N SER A 89 -19.94 9.86 -2.22
CA SER A 89 -21.27 9.39 -1.83
C SER A 89 -21.93 10.31 -0.80
N LYS A 90 -21.18 10.77 0.20
CA LYS A 90 -21.71 11.70 1.22
C LYS A 90 -21.94 13.11 0.69
N THR A 91 -21.01 13.65 -0.08
CA THR A 91 -21.12 15.03 -0.60
C THR A 91 -22.23 15.16 -1.64
N TRP A 92 -22.42 14.16 -2.50
CA TRP A 92 -23.44 14.19 -3.54
C TRP A 92 -24.78 13.58 -3.11
N ASP A 93 -24.89 13.11 -1.87
CA ASP A 93 -26.06 12.38 -1.35
C ASP A 93 -26.47 11.20 -2.26
N LEU A 94 -25.48 10.38 -2.61
CA LEU A 94 -25.63 9.22 -3.50
C LEU A 94 -25.26 7.92 -2.79
N GLY A 95 -25.79 6.81 -3.31
CA GLY A 95 -25.29 5.48 -2.96
C GLY A 95 -23.83 5.30 -3.37
N ILE A 96 -23.11 4.42 -2.66
CA ILE A 96 -21.68 4.11 -2.96
C ILE A 96 -21.47 3.77 -4.43
N ARG A 97 -22.35 2.93 -4.98
CA ARG A 97 -22.28 2.47 -6.38
C ARG A 97 -22.42 3.63 -7.37
N GLU A 98 -23.42 4.49 -7.16
CA GLU A 98 -23.71 5.64 -8.02
C GLU A 98 -22.59 6.67 -7.96
N ALA A 99 -22.08 6.95 -6.76
CA ALA A 99 -20.96 7.85 -6.57
C ALA A 99 -19.70 7.37 -7.31
N GLY A 100 -19.38 6.08 -7.24
CA GLY A 100 -18.25 5.51 -7.96
C GLY A 100 -18.42 5.56 -9.48
N LEU A 101 -19.62 5.31 -10.00
CA LEU A 101 -19.90 5.47 -11.44
C LEU A 101 -19.77 6.93 -11.89
N LYS A 102 -20.29 7.86 -11.09
CA LYS A 102 -20.20 9.30 -11.36
C LYS A 102 -18.74 9.77 -11.37
N LEU A 103 -17.90 9.24 -10.48
CA LEU A 103 -16.45 9.52 -10.48
C LEU A 103 -15.77 9.05 -11.77
N ILE A 104 -16.15 7.89 -12.32
CA ILE A 104 -15.60 7.37 -13.58
C ILE A 104 -15.93 8.29 -14.76
N SER A 105 -17.14 8.86 -14.78
CA SER A 105 -17.58 9.77 -15.84
C SER A 105 -17.16 11.24 -15.62
N LEU A 106 -16.41 11.53 -14.56
CA LEU A 106 -16.11 12.90 -14.17
C LEU A 106 -14.98 13.48 -15.04
N GLU A 107 -15.29 14.53 -15.80
CA GLU A 107 -14.29 15.24 -16.61
C GLU A 107 -13.39 16.15 -15.77
N ASN A 108 -13.91 16.72 -14.68
CA ASN A 108 -13.16 17.62 -13.80
C ASN A 108 -13.24 17.18 -12.33
N TRP A 109 -12.08 16.88 -11.74
CA TRP A 109 -11.91 16.47 -10.35
C TRP A 109 -11.57 17.61 -9.37
N ASP A 110 -11.63 18.87 -9.80
CA ASP A 110 -11.33 20.04 -8.95
C ASP A 110 -12.17 20.05 -7.67
N GLU A 111 -13.48 19.81 -7.79
CA GLU A 111 -14.38 19.68 -6.63
C GLU A 111 -13.92 18.56 -5.70
N VAL A 112 -13.67 17.36 -6.23
CA VAL A 112 -13.23 16.19 -5.47
C VAL A 112 -11.93 16.49 -4.71
N LYS A 113 -10.96 17.16 -5.35
CA LYS A 113 -9.70 17.57 -4.73
C LYS A 113 -9.92 18.51 -3.55
N THR A 114 -10.89 19.43 -3.62
CA THR A 114 -11.15 20.38 -2.52
C THR A 114 -11.55 19.68 -1.23
N TRP A 115 -12.20 18.52 -1.31
CA TRP A 115 -12.62 17.77 -0.13
C TRP A 115 -11.44 17.27 0.71
N PHE A 116 -10.24 17.17 0.14
CA PHE A 116 -9.06 16.65 0.81
C PHE A 116 -7.99 17.71 1.12
N LYS A 117 -8.24 18.97 0.73
CA LYS A 117 -7.40 20.11 1.11
C LYS A 117 -7.69 20.48 2.57
N GLY A 118 -6.86 19.98 3.48
CA GLY A 118 -6.95 20.26 4.93
C GLY A 118 -6.78 19.04 5.85
N GLY A 119 -6.70 17.83 5.30
CA GLY A 119 -6.28 16.64 6.06
C GLY A 119 -4.77 16.59 6.20
N LEU A 120 -4.26 16.00 7.29
CA LEU A 120 -2.83 15.74 7.53
C LEU A 120 -2.22 15.10 6.28
N GLN A 121 -1.41 15.87 5.56
CA GLN A 121 -0.50 15.33 4.55
C GLN A 121 0.56 14.56 5.33
N HIS A 122 0.42 13.24 5.40
CA HIS A 122 1.52 12.40 5.86
C HIS A 122 2.60 12.45 4.76
N VAL A 123 3.62 13.26 5.05
CA VAL A 123 4.92 13.29 4.37
C VAL A 123 5.66 11.99 4.64
#